data_AF-A0A1W6BVG2-F1
#
_entry.id   AF-A0A1W6BVG2-F1
#
_cell.length_a   1.000
_cell.length_b   1.000
_cell.length_c   1.000
_cell.angle_alpha   90.00
_cell.angle_beta   90.00
_cell.angle_gamma   90.00
#
_symmetry.space_group_name_H-M   'P 1'
#
loop_
_entity.id
_entity.type
_entity.pdbx_description
1 polymer ?
#
loop_
_entity_poly.entity_id
_entity_poly.type
_entity_poly.pdbx_seq_one_letter_code
_entity_poly.pdbx_strand_id
1 'polypeptide(L)'
;MKEKINELRDYAELAQASYFNFDYIKEQKALEFKISTTRFFKDKSELEKLEYFKALYAKYNGYLIIDNSLFIYPKLNGEFSEIQAQNFSKRYTIKFHQPNTFSGFSATLFYDKEKDKFIIGFRGTK
;
A
#
# COMPACT_ATOMS: atom_id res chain seq x y z
N MET A 1 23.30 0.72 7.85
CA MET A 1 22.34 1.84 7.67
C MET A 1 21.36 1.55 6.53
N LYS A 2 21.85 1.21 5.32
CA LYS A 2 21.00 0.79 4.19
C LYS A 2 20.09 -0.41 4.48
N GLU A 3 20.57 -1.42 5.20
CA GLU A 3 19.74 -2.58 5.59
C GLU A 3 18.58 -2.19 6.51
N LYS A 4 18.84 -1.41 7.56
CA LYS A 4 17.77 -0.87 8.44
C LYS A 4 16.77 0.01 7.67
N ILE A 5 17.22 0.73 6.65
CA ILE A 5 16.34 1.52 5.77
C ILE A 5 15.47 0.59 4.92
N ASN A 6 16.02 -0.51 4.39
CA ASN A 6 15.26 -1.50 3.63
C ASN A 6 14.23 -2.23 4.50
N GLU A 7 14.60 -2.60 5.74
CA GLU A 7 13.65 -3.21 6.69
C GLU A 7 12.52 -2.25 7.05
N LEU A 8 12.87 -1.00 7.40
CA LEU A 8 11.87 0.04 7.68
C LEU A 8 10.99 0.33 6.47
N ARG A 9 11.57 0.29 5.26
CA ARG A 9 10.81 0.37 4.02
C ARG A 9 9.86 -0.81 3.91
N ASP A 10 10.31 -2.05 4.03
CA ASP A 10 9.45 -3.24 3.92
C ASP A 10 8.31 -3.21 4.96
N TYR A 11 8.56 -2.75 6.19
CA TYR A 11 7.55 -2.59 7.22
C TYR A 11 6.57 -1.46 6.92
N ALA A 12 7.08 -0.33 6.44
CA ALA A 12 6.27 0.81 6.11
C ALA A 12 5.50 0.63 4.80
N GLU A 13 6.02 -0.15 3.88
CA GLU A 13 5.36 -0.66 2.68
C GLU A 13 4.18 -1.55 3.08
N LEU A 14 4.35 -2.43 4.07
CA LEU A 14 3.24 -3.23 4.61
C LEU A 14 2.17 -2.37 5.27
N ALA A 15 2.59 -1.38 6.07
CA ALA A 15 1.66 -0.51 6.75
C ALA A 15 1.01 0.49 5.80
N GLN A 16 1.73 1.10 4.85
CA GLN A 16 1.14 1.92 3.79
C GLN A 16 0.27 1.08 2.87
N ALA A 17 0.62 -0.14 2.49
CA ALA A 17 -0.30 -1.03 1.78
C ALA A 17 -1.58 -1.26 2.60
N SER A 18 -1.45 -1.43 3.91
CA SER A 18 -2.58 -1.54 4.85
C SER A 18 -3.28 -0.21 5.13
N TYR A 19 -2.79 0.92 4.65
CA TYR A 19 -3.34 2.25 4.93
C TYR A 19 -3.85 2.94 3.66
N PHE A 20 -3.10 2.86 2.56
CA PHE A 20 -3.46 3.25 1.19
C PHE A 20 -4.67 2.44 0.70
N ASN A 21 -4.71 1.12 0.95
CA ASN A 21 -5.90 0.30 0.67
C ASN A 21 -7.03 0.48 1.68
N PHE A 22 -6.83 1.19 2.80
CA PHE A 22 -7.88 1.28 3.81
C PHE A 22 -8.38 2.68 4.05
N ASP A 23 -7.66 3.76 3.73
CA ASP A 23 -8.15 5.13 3.93
C ASP A 23 -8.67 5.75 2.62
N TYR A 24 -8.10 5.44 1.43
CA TYR A 24 -8.63 5.95 0.15
C TYR A 24 -9.92 5.27 -0.31
N ILE A 25 -10.09 4.00 0.08
CA ILE A 25 -11.19 3.15 -0.36
C ILE A 25 -12.07 2.68 0.82
N LYS A 26 -11.79 3.18 2.02
CA LYS A 26 -12.45 2.81 3.29
C LYS A 26 -13.97 2.87 3.25
N GLU A 27 -14.47 3.92 2.61
CA GLU A 27 -15.89 4.26 2.57
C GLU A 27 -16.54 3.76 1.28
N GLN A 28 -15.74 3.17 0.38
CA GLN A 28 -16.18 2.77 -0.96
C GLN A 28 -16.58 1.30 -0.94
N LYS A 29 -17.82 1.01 -1.38
CA LYS A 29 -18.37 -0.35 -1.51
C LYS A 29 -17.90 -1.04 -2.80
N ALA A 30 -16.71 -0.73 -3.29
CA ALA A 30 -16.21 -1.33 -4.53
C ALA A 30 -15.63 -2.72 -4.24
N LEU A 31 -16.09 -3.71 -5.01
CA LEU A 31 -15.59 -5.10 -4.95
C LEU A 31 -14.12 -5.21 -5.36
N GLU A 32 -13.70 -4.41 -6.34
CA GLU A 32 -12.32 -4.37 -6.83
C GLU A 32 -11.95 -2.95 -7.30
N PHE A 33 -10.65 -2.67 -7.24
CA PHE A 33 -10.05 -1.47 -7.81
C PHE A 33 -9.08 -1.84 -8.93
N LYS A 34 -8.98 -0.96 -9.92
CA LYS A 34 -8.09 -1.04 -11.06
C LYS A 34 -7.27 0.24 -11.18
N ILE A 35 -6.26 0.22 -12.03
CA ILE A 35 -5.41 1.36 -12.33
C ILE A 35 -5.25 1.58 -13.83
N SER A 36 -5.02 2.83 -14.21
CA SER A 36 -4.72 3.23 -15.59
C SER A 36 -3.84 4.47 -15.64
N THR A 37 -3.03 4.59 -16.69
CA THR A 37 -2.26 5.81 -16.99
C THR A 37 -3.11 6.89 -17.67
N THR A 38 -4.27 6.52 -18.22
CA THR A 38 -5.16 7.41 -18.99
C THR A 38 -6.58 7.43 -18.44
N ARG A 39 -7.26 8.55 -18.64
CA ARG A 39 -8.71 8.70 -18.38
C ARG A 39 -9.58 8.18 -19.51
N PHE A 40 -8.99 7.97 -20.69
CA PHE A 40 -9.67 7.55 -21.91
C PHE A 40 -9.29 6.10 -22.22
N PHE A 41 -10.03 5.15 -21.65
CA PHE A 41 -9.94 3.73 -21.95
C PHE A 41 -11.20 3.31 -22.71
N LYS A 42 -11.04 2.45 -23.73
CA LYS A 42 -12.20 2.00 -24.54
C LYS A 42 -12.98 0.90 -23.85
N ASP A 43 -12.29 0.08 -23.06
CA ASP A 43 -12.87 -1.05 -22.35
C ASP A 43 -12.16 -1.32 -21.01
N LYS A 44 -12.87 -1.99 -20.09
CA LYS A 44 -12.36 -2.42 -18.78
C LYS A 44 -11.21 -3.44 -18.86
N SER A 45 -10.98 -4.08 -20.00
CA SER A 45 -9.82 -4.95 -20.25
C SER A 45 -8.50 -4.18 -20.35
N GLU A 46 -8.54 -2.88 -20.68
CA GLU A 46 -7.35 -2.00 -20.72
C GLU A 46 -6.90 -1.58 -19.32
N LEU A 47 -7.70 -1.86 -18.29
CA LEU A 47 -7.44 -1.48 -16.91
C LEU A 47 -6.68 -2.59 -16.17
N GLU A 48 -5.57 -2.23 -15.55
CA GLU A 48 -4.75 -3.14 -14.76
C GLU A 48 -5.34 -3.33 -13.36
N LYS A 49 -5.30 -4.53 -12.79
CA LYS A 49 -5.75 -4.74 -11.41
C LYS A 49 -4.88 -3.95 -10.43
N LEU A 50 -5.50 -3.22 -9.49
CA LEU A 50 -4.78 -2.59 -8.40
C LEU A 50 -4.32 -3.67 -7.43
N GLU A 51 -3.01 -3.90 -7.40
CA GLU A 51 -2.35 -4.70 -6.36
C GLU A 51 -1.64 -3.76 -5.41
N TYR A 52 -1.68 -4.06 -4.11
CA TYR A 52 -1.19 -3.15 -3.06
C TYR A 52 0.24 -2.68 -3.30
N PHE A 53 1.11 -3.56 -3.82
CA PHE A 53 2.52 -3.24 -4.03
C PHE A 53 2.70 -2.17 -5.12
N LYS A 54 1.77 -2.07 -6.08
CA LYS A 54 1.84 -1.06 -7.16
C LYS A 54 1.76 0.35 -6.61
N ALA A 55 1.10 0.58 -5.47
CA ALA A 55 1.10 1.89 -4.83
C ALA A 55 2.48 2.34 -4.31
N LEU A 56 3.45 1.42 -4.22
CA LEU A 56 4.74 1.60 -3.57
C LEU A 56 5.93 1.68 -4.56
N TYR A 57 5.74 1.26 -5.82
CA TYR A 57 6.80 1.26 -6.85
C TYR A 57 6.73 2.45 -7.80
N ALA A 58 7.85 3.17 -7.94
CA ALA A 58 7.89 4.47 -8.62
C ALA A 58 7.36 4.41 -10.05
N LYS A 59 7.47 3.23 -10.69
CA LYS A 59 6.90 2.89 -12.00
C LYS A 59 5.40 3.21 -12.10
N TYR A 60 4.65 3.07 -11.02
CA TYR A 60 3.20 3.28 -10.98
C TYR A 60 2.82 4.67 -10.46
N ASN A 61 3.79 5.55 -10.21
CA ASN A 61 3.50 6.93 -9.86
C ASN A 61 2.66 7.60 -10.96
N GLY A 62 1.60 8.30 -10.56
CA GLY A 62 0.70 9.01 -11.46
C GLY A 62 -0.42 8.17 -12.07
N TYR A 63 -0.46 6.85 -11.83
CA TYR A 63 -1.57 6.00 -12.26
C TYR A 63 -2.85 6.41 -11.54
N LEU A 64 -3.95 6.51 -12.28
CA LEU A 64 -5.28 6.76 -11.75
C LEU A 64 -5.82 5.49 -11.12
N ILE A 65 -6.43 5.59 -9.95
CA ILE A 65 -7.19 4.48 -9.36
C ILE A 65 -8.64 4.60 -9.85
N ILE A 66 -9.23 3.47 -10.23
CA ILE A 66 -10.56 3.40 -10.85
C ILE A 66 -11.32 2.25 -10.19
N ASP A 67 -12.58 2.46 -9.82
CA ASP A 67 -13.43 1.37 -9.33
C ASP A 67 -14.25 0.72 -10.45
N ASN A 68 -15.00 -0.32 -10.09
CA ASN A 68 -15.85 -1.05 -11.03
C ASN A 68 -17.00 -0.21 -11.62
N SER A 69 -17.36 0.92 -11.00
CA SER A 69 -18.33 1.90 -11.52
C SER A 69 -17.72 2.92 -12.48
N LEU A 70 -16.41 2.82 -12.74
CA LEU A 70 -15.61 3.76 -13.55
C LEU A 70 -15.39 5.12 -12.88
N PHE A 71 -15.60 5.23 -11.56
CA PHE A 71 -15.23 6.43 -10.83
C PHE A 71 -13.71 6.53 -10.70
N ILE A 72 -13.17 7.73 -10.93
CA ILE A 72 -11.73 8.00 -10.91
C ILE A 72 -11.33 8.65 -9.59
N TYR A 73 -10.41 8.02 -8.90
CA TYR A 73 -9.86 8.43 -7.61
C TYR A 73 -8.50 9.12 -7.79
N PRO A 74 -7.95 9.70 -6.70
CA PRO A 74 -6.60 10.25 -6.70
C PRO A 74 -5.54 9.27 -7.24
N LYS A 75 -4.48 9.85 -7.83
CA LYS A 75 -3.40 9.10 -8.45
C LYS A 75 -2.55 8.38 -7.39
N LEU A 76 -2.00 7.23 -7.77
CA LEU A 76 -0.92 6.57 -7.05
C LEU A 76 0.27 7.52 -6.94
N ASN A 77 0.84 7.65 -5.73
CA ASN A 77 2.05 8.45 -5.50
C ASN A 77 3.34 7.63 -5.71
N GLY A 78 3.19 6.31 -5.87
CA GLY A 78 4.15 5.39 -6.46
C GLY A 78 5.48 5.21 -5.75
N GLU A 79 5.97 6.06 -4.86
CA GLU A 79 7.28 5.84 -4.26
C GLU A 79 7.16 5.78 -2.75
N PHE A 80 7.79 4.78 -2.11
CA PHE A 80 8.12 4.83 -0.69
C PHE A 80 9.53 5.42 -0.52
N SER A 81 9.59 6.74 -0.56
CA SER A 81 10.83 7.52 -0.41
C SER A 81 11.37 7.49 1.02
N GLU A 82 12.61 7.94 1.19
CA GLU A 82 13.22 8.12 2.51
C GLU A 82 12.38 9.01 3.43
N ILE A 83 11.77 10.08 2.89
CA ILE A 83 10.90 10.98 3.66
C ILE A 83 9.66 10.24 4.17
N GLN A 84 9.08 9.35 3.36
CA GLN A 84 7.97 8.50 3.81
C GLN A 84 8.43 7.49 4.86
N ALA A 85 9.64 6.94 4.76
CA ALA A 85 10.24 6.07 5.78
C ALA A 85 10.41 6.78 7.12
N GLN A 86 10.90 8.03 7.08
CA GLN A 86 11.05 8.87 8.26
C GLN A 86 9.69 9.22 8.87
N ASN A 87 8.72 9.65 8.06
CA ASN A 87 7.36 9.97 8.53
C ASN A 87 6.65 8.73 9.10
N PHE A 88 6.85 7.58 8.46
CA PHE A 88 6.36 6.30 8.97
C PHE A 88 6.93 6.00 10.36
N SER A 89 8.25 6.09 10.51
CA SER A 89 8.94 5.83 11.79
C SER A 89 8.55 6.84 12.88
N LYS A 90 8.19 8.08 12.50
CA LYS A 90 7.65 9.09 13.41
C LYS A 90 6.25 8.74 13.89
N ARG A 91 5.40 8.10 13.09
CA ARG A 91 4.01 7.78 13.46
C ARG A 91 3.83 6.39 14.05
N TYR A 92 4.53 5.39 13.52
CA TYR A 92 4.28 3.99 13.85
C TYR A 92 5.43 3.39 14.65
N THR A 93 5.08 2.51 15.58
CA THR A 93 6.04 1.63 16.26
C THR A 93 5.76 0.20 15.85
N ILE A 94 6.79 -0.52 15.40
CA ILE A 94 6.68 -1.96 15.15
C ILE A 94 6.73 -2.66 16.49
N LYS A 95 5.68 -3.43 16.81
CA LYS A 95 5.58 -4.21 18.03
C LYS A 95 5.99 -5.66 17.81
N PHE A 96 5.73 -6.18 16.62
CA PHE A 96 6.11 -7.54 16.24
C PHE A 96 6.21 -7.63 14.71
N HIS A 97 7.17 -8.39 14.21
CA HIS A 97 7.29 -8.72 12.80
C HIS A 97 7.59 -10.21 12.62
N GLN A 98 6.73 -10.90 11.86
CA GLN A 98 6.99 -12.21 11.32
C GLN A 98 7.59 -12.04 9.90
N PRO A 99 8.86 -12.43 9.69
CA PRO A 99 9.49 -12.38 8.38
C PRO A 99 8.84 -13.34 7.38
N ASN A 100 9.26 -13.26 6.12
CA ASN A 100 8.84 -14.22 5.10
C ASN A 100 9.26 -15.63 5.54
N THR A 101 8.30 -16.53 5.70
CA THR A 101 8.56 -17.92 6.08
C THR A 101 8.03 -18.88 5.01
N PHE A 102 8.38 -20.17 5.13
CA PHE A 102 7.88 -21.22 4.25
C PHE A 102 6.34 -21.35 4.24
N SER A 103 5.67 -20.80 5.27
CA SER A 103 4.20 -20.74 5.40
C SER A 103 3.52 -19.87 4.34
N GLY A 104 4.28 -19.05 3.58
CA GLY A 104 3.77 -18.31 2.43
C GLY A 104 3.23 -16.91 2.75
N PHE A 105 3.43 -16.41 3.97
CA PHE A 105 3.10 -15.03 4.32
C PHE A 105 4.09 -14.39 5.31
N SER A 106 4.08 -13.06 5.34
CA SER A 106 4.65 -12.22 6.39
C SER A 106 3.55 -11.43 7.10
N ALA A 107 3.80 -11.08 8.36
CA ALA A 107 2.85 -10.31 9.16
C ALA A 107 3.59 -9.29 10.03
N THR A 108 3.00 -8.13 10.23
CA THR A 108 3.57 -7.10 11.10
C THR A 108 2.48 -6.46 11.95
N LEU A 109 2.73 -6.38 13.26
CA LEU A 109 1.91 -5.63 14.21
C LEU A 109 2.54 -4.26 14.44
N PHE A 110 1.79 -3.23 14.13
CA PHE A 110 2.14 -1.83 14.35
C PHE A 110 1.28 -1.24 15.46
N TYR A 111 1.84 -0.23 16.13
CA TYR A 111 1.11 0.68 16.99
C TYR A 111 1.17 2.08 16.39
N ASP A 112 0.01 2.65 16.07
CA ASP A 112 -0.17 4.00 15.55
C ASP A 112 -0.17 5.00 16.72
N LYS A 113 0.91 5.78 16.87
CA LYS A 113 1.07 6.72 17.99
C LYS A 113 0.14 7.93 17.90
N GLU A 114 -0.37 8.25 16.71
CA GLU A 114 -1.28 9.39 16.52
C GLU A 114 -2.73 9.01 16.81
N LYS A 115 -3.12 7.78 16.46
CA LYS A 115 -4.51 7.30 16.61
C LYS A 115 -4.72 6.38 17.82
N ASP A 116 -3.67 6.16 18.60
CA ASP A 116 -3.64 5.29 19.78
C ASP A 116 -4.31 3.92 19.54
N LYS A 117 -3.81 3.19 18.52
CA LYS A 117 -4.39 1.90 18.14
C LYS A 117 -3.39 0.94 17.54
N PHE A 118 -3.72 -0.35 17.61
CA PHE A 118 -2.96 -1.41 16.94
C PHE A 118 -3.45 -1.62 15.50
N ILE A 119 -2.52 -1.90 14.61
CA ILE A 119 -2.77 -2.22 13.19
C ILE A 119 -1.99 -3.48 12.86
N ILE A 120 -2.65 -4.44 12.22
CA ILE A 120 -2.00 -5.64 11.70
C ILE A 120 -2.01 -5.63 10.17
N GLY A 121 -0.87 -5.92 9.56
CA GLY A 121 -0.74 -6.08 8.11
C GLY A 121 -0.24 -7.48 7.78
N PHE A 122 -0.85 -8.10 6.76
CA PHE A 122 -0.45 -9.40 6.21
C PHE A 122 -0.06 -9.25 4.75
N ARG A 123 0.94 -10.01 4.31
CA ARG A 123 1.39 -10.06 2.91
C ARG A 123 1.73 -11.48 2.50
N GLY A 124 1.16 -11.94 1.39
CA GLY A 124 1.59 -13.19 0.75
C GLY A 124 3.02 -13.07 0.22
N THR A 125 3.83 -14.11 0.41
CA THR A 125 5.26 -14.11 0.05
C THR A 125 5.59 -15.12 -1.05
N LYS A 126 4.56 -15.63 -1.73
CA LYS A 126 4.64 -16.56 -2.86
C LYS A 126 3.70 -16.08 -3.96
#